data_AF-A0AAQ3PF34-F1
#
_entry.id   AF-A0AAQ3PF34-F1
#
_cell.length_a   1.000
_cell.length_b   1.000
_cell.length_c   1.000
_cell.angle_alpha   90.00
_cell.angle_beta   90.00
_cell.angle_gamma   90.00
#
_symmetry.space_group_name_H-M   'P 1'
#
loop_
_entity.id
_entity.type
_entity.pdbx_description
1 polymer ?
#
loop_
_entity_poly.entity_id
_entity_poly.type
_entity_poly.pdbx_seq_one_letter_code
_entity_poly.pdbx_strand_id
1 'polypeptide(L)' 'MEATVFKALLHFVYTDSLPEIDEGVEAMVMSQHLLVAADRYGLERLKLICEDSLCNYIDTGSVGTILTLAE' A
#
# COMPACT_ATOMS: atom_id res chain seq x y z
N MET A 1 -2.01 -0.06 -13.66
CA MET A 1 -1.28 0.90 -12.80
C MET A 1 -2.09 2.18 -12.81
N GLU A 2 -2.78 2.47 -11.72
CA GLU A 2 -3.55 3.70 -11.59
C GLU A 2 -2.63 4.92 -11.53
N ALA A 3 -3.10 6.05 -12.06
CA ALA A 3 -2.35 7.30 -12.07
C ALA A 3 -1.99 7.76 -10.65
N THR A 4 -2.86 7.48 -9.68
CA THR A 4 -2.68 7.80 -8.26
C THR A 4 -1.51 7.05 -7.65
N VAL A 5 -1.38 5.76 -7.94
CA VAL A 5 -0.27 4.90 -7.46
C VAL A 5 1.06 5.38 -8.02
N PHE A 6 1.10 5.70 -9.32
CA PHE A 6 2.31 6.20 -9.96
C PHE A 6 2.71 7.58 -9.41
N LYS A 7 1.73 8.46 -9.16
CA LYS A 7 1.95 9.76 -8.52
C LYS A 7 2.52 9.60 -7.10
N ALA A 8 1.98 8.68 -6.31
CA ALA A 8 2.47 8.40 -4.96
C ALA A 8 3.89 7.82 -4.96
N LEU A 9 4.20 6.95 -5.93
CA LEU A 9 5.54 6.42 -6.11
C LEU A 9 6.55 7.51 -6.48
N LEU A 10 6.19 8.39 -7.43
CA LEU A 10 7.03 9.55 -7.77
C LEU A 10 7.20 10.49 -6.58
N HIS A 11 6.13 10.75 -5.81
CA HIS A 11 6.23 11.56 -4.60
C HIS A 11 7.26 10.96 -3.65
N PHE A 12 7.16 9.67 -3.34
CA PHE A 12 8.12 8.98 -2.49
C PHE A 12 9.56 9.06 -3.02
N VAL A 13 9.78 8.90 -4.32
CA VAL A 13 11.12 9.01 -4.91
C VAL A 13 11.72 10.41 -4.75
N TYR A 14 10.90 11.46 -4.81
CA TYR A 14 11.36 12.84 -4.77
C TYR A 14 11.35 13.48 -3.37
N THR A 15 10.47 13.03 -2.47
CA THR A 15 10.29 13.63 -1.14
C THR A 15 10.60 12.66 -0.01
N ASP A 16 10.84 11.39 -0.33
CA ASP A 16 11.03 10.31 0.64
C ASP A 16 9.85 10.16 1.62
N SER A 17 8.65 10.55 1.16
CA SER A 17 7.42 10.51 1.93
C SER A 17 6.25 10.06 1.06
N LEU A 18 5.36 9.27 1.66
CA LEU A 18 4.10 8.89 1.02
C LEU A 18 3.09 10.04 1.14
N PRO A 19 2.25 10.28 0.12
CA PRO A 19 1.14 11.20 0.26
C PRO A 19 0.14 10.67 1.31
N GLU A 20 -0.57 11.58 1.99
CA GLU A 20 -1.69 11.19 2.85
C GLU A 20 -2.76 10.50 1.99
N ILE A 21 -2.99 9.22 2.26
CA ILE A 21 -4.06 8.44 1.64
C ILE A 21 -5.17 8.31 2.69
N ASP A 22 -6.41 8.63 2.31
CA ASP A 22 -7.59 8.47 3.17
C ASP A 22 -7.61 7.08 3.83
N GLU A 23 -7.66 7.06 5.17
CA GLU A 23 -7.62 5.84 5.97
C GLU A 23 -8.81 4.91 5.65
N GLY A 24 -8.55 3.62 5.45
CA GLY A 24 -9.59 2.62 5.16
C GLY A 24 -9.22 1.62 4.07
N VAL A 25 -10.24 1.03 3.43
CA VAL A 25 -10.08 -0.01 2.39
C VAL A 25 -9.29 0.52 1.19
N GLU A 26 -9.48 1.80 0.84
CA GLU A 26 -8.73 2.47 -0.24
C GLU A 26 -7.23 2.53 0.07
N ALA A 27 -6.83 2.79 1.33
CA ALA A 27 -5.43 2.79 1.74
C ALA A 27 -4.80 1.40 1.62
N MET A 28 -5.54 0.34 1.94
CA MET A 28 -5.08 -1.04 1.78
C MET A 28 -4.86 -1.39 0.30
N VAL A 29 -5.82 -1.08 -0.57
CA VAL A 29 -5.72 -1.30 -2.02
C VAL A 29 -4.58 -0.48 -2.63
N MET A 30 -4.44 0.78 -2.22
CA MET A 30 -3.34 1.65 -2.65
C MET A 30 -1.99 1.07 -2.22
N SER A 31 -1.88 0.59 -0.98
CA SER A 31 -0.65 -0.03 -0.44
C SER A 31 -0.25 -1.30 -1.20
N GLN A 32 -1.21 -2.13 -1.60
CA GLN A 32 -0.95 -3.30 -2.44
C GLN A 32 -0.41 -2.91 -3.82
N HIS A 33 -1.04 -1.93 -4.46
CA HIS A 33 -0.59 -1.47 -5.77
C HIS A 33 0.78 -0.78 -5.72
N LEU A 34 1.05 -0.02 -4.65
CA LEU A 34 2.35 0.57 -4.38
C LEU A 34 3.41 -0.49 -4.12
N LEU A 35 3.10 -1.55 -3.39
CA LEU A 35 4.02 -2.67 -3.12
C LEU A 35 4.47 -3.33 -4.43
N VAL A 36 3.52 -3.65 -5.32
CA VAL A 36 3.83 -4.24 -6.64
C VAL A 36 4.69 -3.30 -7.48
N ALA A 37 4.43 -2.00 -7.42
CA ALA A 37 5.24 -1.02 -8.14
C ALA A 37 6.64 -0.88 -7.51
N ALA A 38 6.74 -0.83 -6.18
CA ALA A 38 8.00 -0.76 -5.46
C ALA A 38 8.89 -1.97 -5.75
N ASP A 39 8.31 -3.18 -5.78
CA ASP A 39 9.02 -4.41 -6.16
C ASP A 39 9.51 -4.35 -7.61
N ARG A 40 8.67 -3.87 -8.53
CA ARG A 40 9.02 -3.70 -9.95
C ARG A 40 10.14 -2.67 -10.18
N TYR A 41 10.18 -1.60 -9.41
CA TYR A 41 11.18 -0.53 -9.54
C TYR A 41 12.38 -0.67 -8.59
N GLY A 42 12.43 -1.72 -7.77
CA GLY A 42 13.53 -1.97 -6.83
C GLY A 42 13.61 -0.97 -5.67
N LEU A 43 12.47 -0.41 -5.23
CA LEU A 43 12.40 0.57 -4.15
C LEU A 43 12.23 -0.14 -2.79
N GLU A 44 13.31 -0.66 -2.23
CA GLU A 44 13.29 -1.47 -0.99
C GLU A 44 12.66 -0.75 0.22
N ARG A 45 12.94 0.55 0.41
CA ARG A 45 12.33 1.33 1.51
C ARG A 45 10.81 1.46 1.35
N LEU A 46 10.35 1.72 0.14
CA LEU A 46 8.92 1.84 -0.16
C LEU A 46 8.21 0.50 0.06
N LYS A 47 8.87 -0.59 -0.34
CA LYS A 47 8.39 -1.96 -0.15
C LYS A 47 8.11 -2.25 1.33
N LEU A 48 9.10 -1.99 2.21
CA LEU A 48 8.96 -2.19 3.65
C LEU A 48 7.83 -1.36 4.27
N ILE A 49 7.66 -0.10 3.85
CA ILE A 49 6.60 0.78 4.36
C ILE A 49 5.21 0.26 3.96
N CYS A 50 5.07 -0.21 2.72
CA CYS A 50 3.83 -0.80 2.25
C CYS A 50 3.52 -2.12 2.97
N GLU A 51 4.53 -2.97 3.20
CA GLU A 51 4.38 -4.21 3.97
C GLU A 51 3.95 -3.93 5.41
N ASP A 52 4.55 -2.94 6.08
CA ASP A 52 4.17 -2.54 7.44
C ASP A 52 2.73 -2.01 7.51
N SER A 53 2.36 -1.13 6.57
CA SER A 53 0.98 -0.63 6.47
C SER A 53 0.00 -1.79 6.25
N LEU A 54 0.28 -2.68 5.30
CA LEU A 54 -0.55 -3.85 5.03
C LEU A 54 -0.67 -4.76 6.25
N CYS A 55 0.42 -4.98 7.00
CA CYS A 55 0.43 -5.78 8.21
C CYS A 55 -0.49 -5.16 9.29
N ASN A 56 -0.39 -3.85 9.50
CA ASN A 56 -1.25 -3.12 10.45
C ASN A 56 -2.74 -3.17 10.08
N TYR A 57 -3.06 -3.12 8.79
CA TYR A 57 -4.45 -3.26 8.31
C TYR A 57 -4.97 -4.72 8.45
N ILE A 58 -4.10 -5.72 8.32
CA ILE A 58 -4.47 -7.14 8.40
C ILE A 58 -4.76 -7.57 9.86
N ASP A 59 -4.06 -7.02 10.85
CA ASP A 59 -4.01 -7.55 12.22
C ASP A 59 -5.31 -7.41 13.04
N THR A 60 -6.13 -6.36 12.85
CA THR A 60 -7.27 -6.10 13.76
C THR A 60 -8.63 -5.89 13.09
N GLY A 61 -8.69 -5.48 11.82
CA GLY A 61 -9.96 -5.22 11.11
C GLY A 61 -10.26 -6.15 9.93
N SER A 62 -9.22 -6.76 9.35
CA SER A 62 -9.32 -7.49 8.08
C SER A 62 -9.53 -9.00 8.22
N VAL A 63 -9.37 -9.59 9.42
CA VAL A 63 -9.61 -11.03 9.63
C VAL A 63 -11.05 -11.39 9.27
N GLY A 64 -12.02 -10.52 9.57
CA GLY A 64 -13.43 -10.73 9.21
C GLY A 64 -13.70 -10.63 7.71
N THR A 65 -13.03 -9.71 7.00
CA THR A 65 -13.22 -9.49 5.56
C THR A 65 -12.47 -10.49 4.69
N ILE A 66 -11.30 -10.97 5.12
CA ILE A 66 -10.56 -12.03 4.43
C ILE A 66 -11.25 -13.40 4.64
N LEU A 67 -11.85 -13.65 5.81
CA LEU A 67 -12.63 -14.87 6.05
C LEU A 67 -13.91 -14.90 5.20
N THR A 68 -14.60 -13.76 5.05
CA THR A 68 -15.83 -13.66 4.23
C THR A 68 -15.56 -13.63 2.72
N LEU A 69 -14.37 -13.23 2.28
CA LEU A 69 -13.97 -13.34 0.87
C LEU A 69 -13.52 -14.76 0.48
N ALA A 70 -13.24 -15.63 1.46
CA ALA A 70 -12.81 -17.01 1.27
C ALA A 70 -13.95 -18.05 1.39
N GLU A 71 -15.20 -17.61 1.58
CA GLU A 71 -16.41 -18.47 1.59
C GLU A 71 -17.14 -18.47 0.24
#